data_AF-A0A3Q3JJJ8-F1
#
_entry.id   AF-A0A3Q3JJJ8-F1
#
_cell.length_a   1.000
_cell.length_b   1.000
_cell.length_c   1.000
_cell.angle_alpha   90.00
_cell.angle_beta   90.00
_cell.angle_gamma   90.00
#
_symmetry.space_group_name_H-M   'P 1'
#
loop_
_entity.id
_entity.type
_entity.pdbx_description
1 polymer ?
#
loop_
_entity_poly.entity_id
_entity_poly.type
_entity_poly.pdbx_seq_one_letter_code
_entity_poly.pdbx_strand_id
1 'polypeptide(L)'
;MLLFLKEIGVEDSHFGYIITHNPFILTENLDNLHARVNYLKSKKFSSETVASMVSRAPYLLNFNVKRLDNRLGFYQKQLSISVSHTRNIVARLPRLLCGSLEPVKENLKVLNTKYLRVRERHLFLEYLGKAQYDSTLPNYISLDRLVSLPDETFCTQVALATVEDFYLFQKTL
;
A
#
# COMPACT_ATOMS: atom_id res chain seq x y z
N MET A 1 20.80 -2.12 -25.80
CA MET A 1 19.61 -2.41 -24.99
C MET A 1 19.59 -3.83 -24.42
N LEU A 2 19.61 -4.89 -25.24
CA LEU A 2 19.61 -6.27 -24.72
C LEU A 2 20.82 -6.57 -23.82
N LEU A 3 22.01 -6.11 -24.22
CA LEU A 3 23.22 -6.20 -23.39
C LEU A 3 23.06 -5.49 -22.05
N PHE A 4 22.39 -4.33 -22.04
CA PHE A 4 22.08 -3.61 -20.80
C PHE A 4 21.17 -4.43 -19.89
N LEU A 5 20.11 -5.05 -20.42
CA LEU A 5 19.22 -5.92 -19.63
C LEU A 5 20.01 -7.10 -19.02
N LYS A 6 20.89 -7.71 -19.81
CA LYS A 6 21.77 -8.79 -19.34
C LYS A 6 22.74 -8.32 -18.25
N GLU A 7 23.36 -7.15 -18.44
CA GLU A 7 24.30 -6.54 -17.50
C GLU A 7 23.66 -6.26 -16.13
N ILE A 8 22.40 -5.77 -16.12
CA ILE A 8 21.69 -5.53 -14.85
C ILE A 8 21.16 -6.81 -14.20
N GLY A 9 21.37 -7.97 -14.83
CA GLY A 9 21.03 -9.30 -14.30
C GLY A 9 19.64 -9.82 -14.68
N VAL A 10 18.98 -9.22 -15.68
CA VAL A 10 17.72 -9.77 -16.20
C VAL A 10 18.03 -11.04 -16.99
N GLU A 11 17.31 -12.13 -16.70
CA GLU A 11 17.43 -13.37 -17.44
C GLU A 11 16.93 -13.22 -18.88
N ASP A 12 17.65 -13.82 -19.84
CA ASP A 12 17.37 -13.75 -21.27
C ASP A 12 15.91 -14.18 -21.61
N SER A 13 15.33 -15.09 -20.82
CA SER A 13 13.94 -15.56 -20.89
C SER A 13 12.91 -14.42 -20.76
N HIS A 14 13.23 -13.35 -20.03
CA HIS A 14 12.33 -12.22 -19.79
C HIS A 14 12.46 -11.10 -20.82
N PHE A 15 13.45 -11.14 -21.72
CA PHE A 15 13.67 -10.06 -22.70
C PHE A 15 12.48 -9.86 -23.62
N GLY A 16 11.91 -10.96 -24.12
CA GLY A 16 10.71 -10.91 -24.97
C GLY A 16 9.54 -10.25 -24.26
N TYR A 17 9.29 -10.60 -22.99
CA TYR A 17 8.24 -9.99 -22.17
C TYR A 17 8.46 -8.48 -22.00
N ILE A 18 9.67 -8.06 -21.62
CA ILE A 18 10.00 -6.64 -21.40
C ILE A 18 9.80 -5.83 -22.68
N ILE A 19 10.30 -6.30 -23.82
CA ILE A 19 10.24 -5.56 -25.09
C ILE A 19 8.80 -5.48 -25.61
N THR A 20 8.05 -6.59 -25.57
CA THR A 20 6.66 -6.61 -26.06
C THR A 20 5.74 -5.73 -25.22
N HIS A 21 5.97 -5.65 -23.91
CA HIS A 21 5.14 -4.85 -23.00
C HIS A 21 5.62 -3.42 -22.85
N ASN A 22 6.89 -3.12 -23.17
CA ASN A 22 7.43 -1.76 -23.17
C ASN A 22 8.44 -1.58 -24.33
N PRO A 23 7.97 -1.40 -25.58
CA PRO A 23 8.86 -1.24 -26.72
C PRO A 23 9.70 0.05 -26.64
N PHE A 24 9.23 1.07 -25.91
CA PHE A 24 9.93 2.34 -25.72
C PHE A 24 11.26 2.22 -24.98
N ILE A 25 11.49 1.11 -24.27
CA ILE A 25 12.79 0.86 -23.65
C ILE A 25 13.91 0.85 -24.70
N LEU A 26 13.62 0.40 -25.93
CA LEU A 26 14.60 0.32 -27.03
C LEU A 26 15.09 1.70 -27.49
N THR A 27 14.29 2.75 -27.28
CA THR A 27 14.59 4.13 -27.70
C THR A 27 15.17 5.00 -26.58
N GLU A 28 15.27 4.47 -25.36
CA GLU A 28 15.81 5.21 -24.22
C GLU A 28 17.34 5.27 -24.27
N ASN A 29 17.91 6.39 -23.79
CA ASN A 29 19.34 6.55 -23.64
C ASN A 29 19.90 5.62 -22.54
N LEU A 30 21.04 4.97 -22.80
CA LEU A 30 21.63 4.00 -21.86
C LEU A 30 22.11 4.66 -20.56
N ASP A 31 22.72 5.84 -20.60
CA ASP A 31 23.18 6.56 -19.41
C ASP A 31 22.02 6.88 -18.47
N ASN A 32 20.87 7.27 -19.05
CA ASN A 32 19.64 7.47 -18.28
C ASN A 32 19.17 6.19 -17.59
N LEU A 33 19.22 5.04 -18.29
CA LEU A 33 18.83 3.75 -17.72
C LEU A 33 19.79 3.33 -16.60
N HIS A 34 21.10 3.49 -16.80
CA HIS A 34 22.11 3.24 -15.77
C HIS A 34 21.89 4.14 -14.56
N ALA A 35 21.59 5.44 -14.75
CA ALA A 35 21.29 6.35 -13.65
C ALA A 35 20.06 5.91 -12.83
N ARG A 36 19.01 5.44 -13.49
CA ARG A 36 17.78 4.92 -12.84
C ARG A 36 18.06 3.63 -12.06
N VAL A 37 18.85 2.71 -12.62
CA VAL A 37 19.29 1.47 -11.94
C VAL A 37 20.20 1.78 -10.75
N ASN A 38 21.18 2.67 -10.91
CA ASN A 38 22.10 3.07 -9.86
C ASN A 38 21.38 3.76 -8.71
N TYR A 39 20.35 4.56 -9.01
CA TYR A 39 19.48 5.11 -7.98
C TYR A 39 18.75 4.03 -7.19
N LEU A 40 18.18 3.00 -7.84
CA LEU A 40 17.55 1.88 -7.10
C LEU A 40 18.57 1.16 -6.22
N LYS A 41 19.79 0.91 -6.72
CA LYS A 41 20.87 0.32 -5.92
C LYS A 41 21.27 1.21 -4.73
N SER A 42 21.30 2.54 -4.89
CA SER A 42 21.62 3.46 -3.79
C SER A 42 20.55 3.45 -2.68
N LYS A 43 19.29 3.14 -3.02
CA LYS A 43 18.20 2.85 -2.08
C LYS A 43 18.25 1.44 -1.49
N LYS A 44 19.39 0.76 -1.60
CA LYS A 44 19.68 -0.57 -1.02
C LYS A 44 18.85 -1.71 -1.63
N PHE A 45 18.36 -1.58 -2.86
CA PHE A 45 17.87 -2.74 -3.61
C PHE A 45 19.08 -3.53 -4.12
N SER A 46 19.08 -4.86 -3.95
CA SER A 46 20.14 -5.71 -4.50
C SER A 46 20.06 -5.76 -6.03
N SER A 47 21.15 -6.14 -6.71
CA SER A 47 21.15 -6.27 -8.17
C SER A 47 20.09 -7.28 -8.65
N GLU A 48 19.97 -8.41 -7.96
CA GLU A 48 18.98 -9.46 -8.23
C GLU A 48 17.55 -8.92 -8.04
N THR A 49 17.35 -8.11 -6.99
CA THR A 49 16.05 -7.49 -6.74
C THR A 49 15.70 -6.50 -7.85
N VAL A 50 16.64 -5.66 -8.28
CA VAL A 50 16.43 -4.71 -9.38
C VAL A 50 16.10 -5.45 -10.68
N ALA A 51 16.86 -6.49 -11.02
CA ALA A 51 16.60 -7.35 -12.18
C ALA A 51 15.19 -7.95 -12.14
N SER A 52 14.81 -8.53 -10.99
CA SER A 52 13.47 -9.07 -10.76
C SER A 52 12.37 -8.03 -10.91
N MET A 53 12.60 -6.81 -10.41
CA MET A 53 11.64 -5.71 -10.51
C MET A 53 11.44 -5.26 -11.96
N VAL A 54 12.53 -5.10 -12.72
CA VAL A 54 12.49 -4.72 -14.15
C VAL A 54 11.77 -5.79 -14.97
N SER A 55 12.05 -7.07 -14.70
CA SER A 55 11.40 -8.21 -15.36
C SER A 55 9.89 -8.23 -15.17
N ARG A 56 9.40 -7.85 -13.98
CA ARG A 56 7.96 -7.87 -13.63
C ARG A 56 7.23 -6.55 -13.87
N ALA A 57 7.96 -5.45 -14.05
CA ALA A 57 7.42 -4.13 -14.37
C ALA A 57 8.26 -3.46 -15.49
N PRO A 58 7.99 -3.79 -16.76
CA PRO A 58 8.79 -3.31 -17.90
C PRO A 58 8.90 -1.78 -18.01
N TYR A 59 7.90 -1.05 -17.53
CA TYR A 59 7.87 0.42 -17.52
C TYR A 59 8.62 1.06 -16.34
N LEU A 60 9.13 0.30 -15.37
CA LEU A 60 9.77 0.82 -14.16
C LEU A 60 10.89 1.82 -14.50
N LEU A 61 11.72 1.45 -15.47
CA LEU A 61 12.84 2.28 -15.88
C LEU A 61 12.46 3.44 -16.79
N ASN A 62 11.19 3.68 -17.14
CA ASN A 62 10.77 4.91 -17.85
C ASN A 62 10.65 6.11 -16.89
N PHE A 63 10.66 5.86 -15.58
CA PHE A 63 10.49 6.88 -14.57
C PHE A 63 11.87 7.46 -14.23
N ASN A 64 12.02 8.78 -14.40
CA ASN A 64 13.24 9.45 -13.97
C ASN A 64 13.44 9.31 -12.45
N VAL A 65 14.69 9.52 -12.02
CA VAL A 65 15.11 9.38 -10.62
C VAL A 65 14.22 10.18 -9.67
N LYS A 66 13.92 11.44 -9.99
CA LYS A 66 13.05 12.30 -9.18
C LYS A 66 11.66 11.69 -8.99
N ARG A 67 11.08 11.12 -10.05
CA ARG A 67 9.74 10.50 -10.00
C ARG A 67 9.76 9.19 -9.23
N LEU A 68 10.82 8.39 -9.34
CA LEU A 68 10.99 7.18 -8.51
C LEU A 68 11.09 7.54 -7.03
N ASP A 69 11.89 8.56 -6.67
CA ASP A 69 12.06 9.02 -5.30
C ASP A 69 10.76 9.54 -4.68
N ASN A 70 10.04 10.38 -5.43
CA ASN A 70 8.73 10.87 -5.00
C ASN A 70 7.75 9.73 -4.70
N ARG A 71 7.77 8.66 -5.50
CA ARG A 71 6.86 7.52 -5.32
C ARG A 71 7.26 6.63 -4.13
N LEU A 72 8.55 6.36 -3.95
CA LEU A 72 9.04 5.67 -2.77
C LEU A 72 8.67 6.45 -1.50
N GLY A 73 8.90 7.77 -1.51
CA GLY A 73 8.52 8.66 -0.42
C GLY A 73 7.01 8.72 -0.17
N PHE A 74 6.19 8.66 -1.22
CA PHE A 74 4.74 8.57 -1.09
C PHE A 74 4.32 7.33 -0.29
N TYR A 75 4.78 6.13 -0.68
CA TYR A 75 4.40 4.90 0.02
C TYR A 75 4.90 4.86 1.46
N GLN A 76 6.12 5.33 1.71
CA GLN A 76 6.67 5.41 3.05
C GLN A 76 5.81 6.31 3.96
N LYS A 77 5.45 7.51 3.47
CA LYS A 77 4.65 8.49 4.23
C LYS A 77 3.21 8.03 4.39
N GLN A 78 2.58 7.59 3.31
CA GLN A 78 1.15 7.28 3.29
C GLN A 78 0.82 6.02 4.11
N LEU A 79 1.73 5.06 4.18
CA LEU A 79 1.54 3.81 4.93
C LEU A 79 2.19 3.83 6.32
N SER A 80 2.90 4.91 6.68
CA SER A 80 3.61 5.04 7.96
C SER A 80 4.53 3.85 8.28
N ILE A 81 5.19 3.29 7.26
CA ILE A 81 6.08 2.13 7.39
C ILE A 81 7.55 2.55 7.29
N SER A 82 8.44 1.76 7.88
CA SER A 82 9.89 1.99 7.77
C SER A 82 10.41 1.90 6.32
N VAL A 83 11.60 2.45 6.08
CA VAL A 83 12.28 2.39 4.78
C VAL A 83 12.51 0.95 4.30
N SER A 84 12.90 0.04 5.22
CA SER A 84 13.15 -1.37 4.88
C SER A 84 11.87 -2.08 4.42
N HIS A 85 10.76 -1.84 5.11
CA HIS A 85 9.45 -2.39 4.75
C HIS A 85 8.92 -1.78 3.44
N THR A 86 9.10 -0.48 3.22
CA THR A 86 8.75 0.18 1.95
C THR A 86 9.48 -0.49 0.78
N ARG A 87 10.79 -0.69 0.92
CA ARG A 87 11.61 -1.40 -0.06
C ARG A 87 11.12 -2.83 -0.30
N ASN A 88 10.75 -3.58 0.74
CA ASN A 88 10.23 -4.94 0.60
C ASN A 88 8.91 -4.97 -0.21
N ILE A 89 7.96 -4.08 0.11
CA ILE A 89 6.68 -3.99 -0.60
C ILE A 89 6.91 -3.66 -2.07
N VAL A 90 7.74 -2.65 -2.35
CA VAL A 90 8.03 -2.21 -3.72
C VAL A 90 8.82 -3.27 -4.50
N ALA A 91 9.74 -3.97 -3.86
CA ALA A 91 10.42 -5.11 -4.45
C ALA A 91 9.44 -6.21 -4.85
N ARG A 92 8.43 -6.49 -4.03
CA ARG A 92 7.38 -7.48 -4.33
C ARG A 92 6.39 -6.99 -5.38
N LEU A 93 6.07 -5.70 -5.39
CA LEU A 93 5.05 -5.09 -6.25
C LEU A 93 5.61 -3.87 -7.03
N PRO A 94 6.56 -4.07 -7.96
CA PRO A 94 7.24 -2.97 -8.64
C PRO A 94 6.30 -2.09 -9.49
N ARG A 95 5.13 -2.62 -9.89
CA ARG A 95 4.10 -1.89 -10.63
C ARG A 95 3.47 -0.74 -9.84
N LEU A 96 3.58 -0.75 -8.51
CA LEU A 96 3.19 0.38 -7.65
C LEU A 96 3.92 1.68 -8.04
N LEU A 97 5.14 1.56 -8.58
CA LEU A 97 5.90 2.72 -9.05
C LEU A 97 5.51 3.20 -10.45
N CYS A 98 4.76 2.40 -11.21
CA CYS A 98 4.53 2.62 -12.65
C CYS A 98 3.15 3.23 -12.97
N GLY A 99 2.17 3.13 -12.06
CA GLY A 99 0.79 3.59 -12.29
C GLY A 99 0.47 4.98 -11.75
N SER A 100 -0.75 5.47 -11.99
CA SER A 100 -1.25 6.66 -11.28
C SER A 100 -1.29 6.41 -9.77
N LEU A 101 -0.97 7.43 -8.96
CA LEU A 101 -1.14 7.34 -7.50
C LEU A 101 -2.58 7.61 -7.07
N GLU A 102 -3.43 8.18 -7.93
CA GLU A 102 -4.80 8.55 -7.56
C GLU A 102 -5.66 7.37 -7.11
N PRO A 103 -5.75 6.24 -7.85
CA PRO A 103 -6.52 5.08 -7.39
C PRO A 103 -5.99 4.51 -6.06
N VAL A 104 -4.67 4.58 -5.85
CA VAL A 104 -4.04 4.14 -4.59
C VAL A 104 -4.45 5.06 -3.44
N LYS A 105 -4.43 6.37 -3.65
CA LYS A 105 -4.88 7.36 -2.65
C LYS A 105 -6.35 7.18 -2.30
N GLU A 106 -7.21 6.99 -3.30
CA GLU A 106 -8.65 6.74 -3.09
C GLU A 106 -8.89 5.48 -2.27
N ASN A 107 -8.25 4.37 -2.64
CA ASN A 107 -8.36 3.12 -1.89
C ASN A 107 -7.87 3.27 -0.45
N LEU A 108 -6.74 3.96 -0.23
CA LEU A 108 -6.21 4.19 1.11
C LEU A 108 -7.10 5.11 1.94
N LYS A 109 -7.76 6.11 1.33
CA LYS A 109 -8.77 6.93 2.02
C LYS A 109 -9.94 6.07 2.50
N VAL A 110 -10.50 5.24 1.62
CA VAL A 110 -11.62 4.35 1.98
C VAL A 110 -11.22 3.39 3.10
N LEU A 111 -10.03 2.80 3.02
CA LEU A 111 -9.51 1.91 4.07
C LEU A 111 -9.34 2.65 5.40
N ASN A 112 -8.77 3.86 5.38
CA ASN A 112 -8.61 4.67 6.58
C ASN A 112 -9.95 5.07 7.20
N THR A 113 -10.94 5.47 6.40
CA THR A 113 -12.28 5.79 6.91
C THR A 113 -12.94 4.59 7.57
N LYS A 114 -12.85 3.41 6.95
CA LYS A 114 -13.36 2.17 7.55
C LYS A 114 -12.61 1.82 8.84
N TYR A 115 -11.29 1.97 8.86
CA TYR A 115 -10.47 1.75 10.05
C TYR A 115 -10.85 2.70 11.20
N LEU A 116 -10.98 4.00 10.93
CA LEU A 116 -11.38 5.00 11.94
C LEU A 116 -12.75 4.65 12.53
N ARG A 117 -13.73 4.30 11.67
CA ARG A 117 -15.07 3.90 12.12
C ARG A 117 -15.02 2.68 13.05
N VAL A 118 -14.23 1.66 12.71
CA VAL A 118 -14.07 0.47 13.55
C VAL A 118 -13.37 0.81 14.87
N ARG A 119 -12.34 1.67 14.82
CA ARG A 119 -11.61 2.13 16.01
C ARG A 119 -12.52 2.87 16.97
N GLU A 120 -13.27 3.86 16.48
CA GLU A 120 -14.20 4.66 17.29
C GLU A 120 -15.25 3.78 17.96
N ARG A 121 -15.85 2.85 17.21
CA ARG A 121 -16.84 1.91 17.76
C ARG A 121 -16.25 0.97 18.80
N HIS A 122 -15.05 0.44 18.55
CA HIS A 122 -14.37 -0.41 19.51
C HIS A 122 -14.06 0.36 20.81
N LEU A 123 -13.51 1.56 20.70
CA LEU A 123 -13.18 2.40 21.85
C LEU A 123 -14.44 2.79 22.64
N PHE A 124 -15.55 3.04 21.97
CA PHE A 124 -16.81 3.32 22.64
C PHE A 124 -17.34 2.09 23.40
N LEU A 125 -17.29 0.90 22.79
CA LEU A 125 -17.64 -0.34 23.49
C LEU A 125 -16.70 -0.63 24.66
N GLU A 126 -15.42 -0.32 24.55
CA GLU A 126 -14.45 -0.45 25.63
C GLU A 126 -14.77 0.51 26.79
N TYR A 127 -15.06 1.78 26.48
CA TYR A 127 -15.50 2.78 27.46
C TYR A 127 -16.75 2.34 28.23
N LEU A 128 -17.69 1.69 27.54
CA LEU A 128 -18.91 1.15 28.15
C LEU A 128 -18.72 -0.21 28.86
N GLY A 129 -17.52 -0.80 28.81
CA GLY A 129 -17.25 -2.14 29.35
C GLY A 129 -17.96 -3.28 28.60
N LYS A 130 -18.28 -3.07 27.32
CA LYS A 130 -19.06 -3.98 26.45
C LYS A 130 -18.23 -4.62 25.33
N ALA A 131 -16.95 -4.28 25.20
CA ALA A 131 -16.09 -4.83 24.16
C ALA A 131 -15.80 -6.33 24.40
N GLN A 132 -16.67 -7.20 23.87
CA GLN A 132 -16.54 -8.66 23.91
C GLN A 132 -16.65 -9.24 22.50
N TYR A 133 -15.56 -9.81 21.99
CA TYR A 133 -15.47 -10.34 20.62
C TYR A 133 -15.20 -11.86 20.56
N ASP A 134 -15.19 -12.54 21.70
CA ASP A 134 -15.10 -13.99 21.80
C ASP A 134 -16.49 -14.61 21.66
N SER A 135 -16.67 -15.45 20.64
CA SER A 135 -17.95 -16.13 20.35
C SER A 135 -18.38 -17.12 21.42
N THR A 136 -17.48 -17.50 22.34
CA THR A 136 -17.75 -18.47 23.41
C THR A 136 -18.24 -17.82 24.71
N LEU A 137 -18.12 -16.49 24.82
CA LEU A 137 -18.46 -15.74 26.03
C LEU A 137 -19.82 -15.03 25.90
N PRO A 138 -20.52 -14.79 27.03
CA PRO A 138 -21.76 -14.03 27.00
C PRO A 138 -21.52 -12.61 26.52
N ASN A 139 -22.53 -12.01 25.89
CA ASN A 139 -22.47 -10.68 25.27
C ASN A 139 -21.50 -10.57 24.08
N TYR A 140 -21.24 -11.68 23.38
CA TYR A 140 -20.47 -11.67 22.14
C TYR A 140 -21.02 -10.67 21.10
N ILE A 141 -20.13 -9.82 20.60
CA ILE A 141 -20.34 -8.89 19.49
C ILE A 141 -19.54 -9.39 18.30
N SER A 142 -20.24 -9.78 17.23
CA SER A 142 -19.55 -10.17 16.00
C SER A 142 -18.90 -8.96 15.33
N LEU A 143 -17.75 -9.18 14.69
CA LEU A 143 -17.05 -8.13 13.94
C LEU A 143 -17.90 -7.59 12.79
N ASP A 144 -18.74 -8.43 12.17
CA ASP A 144 -19.68 -7.96 11.13
C ASP A 144 -20.63 -6.89 11.69
N ARG A 145 -21.19 -7.09 12.89
CA ARG A 145 -22.06 -6.08 13.52
C ARG A 145 -21.30 -4.80 13.86
N LEU A 146 -20.02 -4.91 14.24
CA LEU A 146 -19.15 -3.78 14.52
C LEU A 146 -18.88 -2.94 13.26
N VAL A 147 -18.70 -3.57 12.08
CA VAL A 147 -18.31 -2.87 10.85
C VAL A 147 -19.52 -2.42 10.01
N SER A 148 -20.54 -3.26 9.90
CA SER A 148 -21.56 -3.17 8.84
C SER A 148 -22.80 -2.36 9.24
N LEU A 149 -23.14 -2.30 10.54
CA LEU A 149 -24.37 -1.64 11.00
C LEU A 149 -24.33 -0.11 10.81
N PRO A 150 -25.47 0.56 10.55
CA PRO A 150 -25.61 2.01 10.72
C PRO A 150 -25.34 2.46 12.17
N ASP A 151 -24.99 3.73 12.38
CA ASP A 151 -24.61 4.23 13.71
C ASP A 151 -25.79 4.16 14.70
N GLU A 152 -27.01 4.45 14.25
CA GLU A 152 -28.24 4.30 15.03
C GLU A 152 -28.45 2.86 15.53
N THR A 153 -28.34 1.89 14.61
CA THR A 153 -28.52 0.47 14.94
C THR A 153 -27.39 -0.04 15.82
N PHE A 154 -26.15 0.39 15.56
CA PHE A 154 -25.00 0.08 16.40
C PHE A 154 -25.20 0.60 17.84
N CYS A 155 -25.58 1.86 18.02
CA CYS A 155 -25.75 2.45 19.34
C CYS A 155 -26.89 1.77 20.11
N THR A 156 -28.06 1.64 19.48
CA THR A 156 -29.26 1.11 20.14
C THR A 156 -29.21 -0.40 20.39
N GLN A 157 -28.68 -1.20 19.46
CA GLN A 157 -28.75 -2.66 19.55
C GLN A 157 -27.44 -3.34 19.97
N VAL A 158 -26.30 -2.66 19.87
CA VAL A 158 -24.99 -3.22 20.24
C VAL A 158 -24.43 -2.52 21.47
N ALA A 159 -24.29 -1.19 21.41
CA ALA A 159 -23.75 -0.43 22.53
C ALA A 159 -24.75 -0.25 23.68
N LEU A 160 -26.05 -0.40 23.42
CA LEU A 160 -27.15 -0.10 24.34
C LEU A 160 -27.03 1.33 24.91
N ALA A 161 -26.76 2.28 24.00
CA ALA A 161 -26.56 3.70 24.27
C ALA A 161 -27.29 4.56 23.23
N THR A 162 -27.41 5.86 23.47
CA THR A 162 -27.96 6.79 22.48
C THR A 162 -26.91 7.13 21.40
N VAL A 163 -27.36 7.58 20.25
CA VAL A 163 -26.44 8.04 19.19
C VAL A 163 -25.74 9.33 19.62
N GLU A 164 -26.44 10.15 20.39
CA GLU A 164 -25.92 11.37 20.99
C GLU A 164 -24.74 11.08 21.93
N ASP A 165 -24.81 10.03 22.75
CA ASP A 165 -23.69 9.60 23.61
C ASP A 165 -22.47 9.21 22.78
N PHE A 166 -22.69 8.48 21.67
CA PHE A 166 -21.61 8.07 20.78
C PHE A 166 -20.95 9.27 20.09
N TYR A 167 -21.74 10.23 19.60
CA TYR A 167 -21.22 11.46 19.00
C TYR A 167 -20.52 12.36 20.02
N LEU A 168 -20.96 12.37 21.28
CA LEU A 168 -20.28 13.08 22.36
C LEU A 168 -18.93 12.42 22.67
N PHE A 169 -18.89 11.08 22.73
CA PHE A 169 -17.66 10.30 22.93
C PHE A 169 -16.66 10.49 21.78
N GLN A 170 -17.10 10.51 20.52
CA GLN A 170 -16.20 10.75 19.39
C GLN A 170 -15.47 12.10 19.48
N LYS A 171 -16.06 13.11 20.14
CA LYS A 171 -15.40 14.40 20.38
C LYS A 171 -14.31 14.35 21.45
N THR A 172 -14.20 13.26 22.21
CA THR A 172 -13.16 13.07 23.24
C THR A 172 -11.97 12.23 22.75
N LEU A 173 -11.99 11.73 21.52
CA LEU A 173 -10.92 10.96 20.87
C LEU A 173 -9.90 11.84 20.13
#